data_AF-A0A1K3A174-F1
#
_entry.id   AF-A0A1K3A174-F1
#
_cell.length_a   1.000
_cell.length_b   1.000
_cell.length_c   1.000
_cell.angle_alpha   90.00
_cell.angle_beta   90.00
_cell.angle_gamma   90.00
#
_symmetry.space_group_name_H-M   'P 1'
#
loop_
_entity.id
_entity.type
_entity.pdbx_description
1 polymer ?
#
loop_
_entity_poly.entity_id
_entity_poly.type
_entity_poly.pdbx_seq_one_letter_code
_entity_poly.pdbx_strand_id
1 'polypeptide(L)'
;MASPLNRPGLRAAAASAALTLVALSANVPAAQAIPPPSVDPAMVPADARPGPDQPMRRSNSCSTPITVRNPDVAQLAPGFNLVNISKAWQYSTGNGVPVAVIDTGVSPNPRLPVVPGGDYIMGEDGLSDCDAHGTVVSSIIAAAPLGILPMPRAMPATAAFPPPAGPPPVTAAPAPPVEVPPPMPRRRR
;
A
#
# COMPACT_ATOMS: atom_id res chain seq x y z
N MET A 1 54.72 -51.64 -21.09
CA MET A 1 54.77 -51.08 -22.45
C MET A 1 53.37 -50.64 -22.83
N ALA A 2 53.10 -49.33 -22.79
CA ALA A 2 51.83 -48.80 -23.31
C ALA A 2 51.97 -48.68 -24.84
N SER A 3 51.11 -49.36 -25.58
CA SER A 3 51.06 -49.24 -27.05
C SER A 3 50.67 -47.81 -27.43
N PRO A 4 51.39 -47.15 -28.36
CA PRO A 4 51.03 -45.80 -28.78
C PRO A 4 49.68 -45.86 -29.48
N LEU A 5 48.69 -45.17 -28.91
CA LEU A 5 47.37 -45.02 -29.52
C LEU A 5 47.52 -44.45 -30.93
N ASN A 6 47.00 -45.17 -31.93
CA ASN A 6 47.06 -44.76 -33.33
C ASN A 6 46.30 -43.43 -33.51
N ARG A 7 46.94 -42.45 -34.17
CA ARG A 7 46.41 -41.09 -34.41
C ARG A 7 44.93 -41.02 -34.86
N PRO A 8 44.41 -41.90 -35.74
CA PRO A 8 42.99 -41.89 -36.11
C PRO A 8 42.05 -42.30 -34.96
N GLY A 9 42.46 -43.23 -34.07
CA GLY A 9 41.65 -43.65 -32.92
C GLY A 9 41.53 -42.54 -31.86
N LEU A 10 42.60 -41.78 -31.65
CA LEU A 10 42.59 -40.63 -30.73
C LEU A 10 41.68 -39.49 -31.26
N ARG A 11 41.66 -39.28 -32.58
CA ARG A 11 40.76 -38.29 -33.23
C ARG A 11 39.30 -38.69 -33.14
N ALA A 12 38.99 -39.98 -33.33
CA ALA A 12 37.63 -40.49 -33.19
C ALA A 12 37.13 -40.36 -31.74
N ALA A 13 37.95 -40.70 -30.75
CA ALA A 13 37.60 -40.55 -29.34
C ALA A 13 37.38 -39.07 -28.95
N ALA A 14 38.23 -38.16 -29.44
CA ALA A 14 38.08 -36.73 -29.21
C ALA A 14 36.80 -36.17 -29.88
N ALA A 15 36.47 -36.63 -31.09
CA ALA A 15 35.24 -36.23 -31.78
C ALA A 15 33.99 -36.72 -31.04
N SER A 16 33.99 -37.97 -30.58
CA SER A 16 32.89 -38.52 -29.78
C SER A 16 32.73 -37.79 -28.45
N ALA A 17 33.84 -37.48 -27.76
CA ALA A 17 33.81 -36.72 -26.50
C ALA A 17 33.32 -35.26 -26.70
N ALA A 18 33.70 -34.63 -27.82
CA ALA A 18 33.21 -33.29 -28.15
C ALA A 18 31.70 -33.31 -28.47
N LEU A 19 31.24 -34.30 -29.25
CA LEU A 19 29.82 -34.47 -29.59
C LEU A 19 28.97 -34.74 -28.35
N THR A 20 29.44 -35.59 -27.43
CA THR A 20 28.72 -35.84 -26.17
C THR A 20 28.69 -34.61 -25.27
N LEU A 21 29.80 -33.86 -25.16
CA LEU A 21 29.83 -32.63 -24.37
C LEU A 21 28.89 -31.54 -24.94
N VAL A 22 28.79 -31.42 -26.27
CA VAL A 22 27.82 -30.54 -26.94
C VAL A 22 26.38 -30.99 -26.69
N ALA A 23 26.10 -32.30 -26.80
CA ALA A 23 24.77 -32.84 -26.54
C ALA A 23 24.33 -32.65 -25.08
N LEU A 24 25.25 -32.77 -24.11
CA LEU A 24 24.96 -32.53 -22.69
C LEU A 24 24.75 -31.04 -22.38
N SER A 25 25.41 -30.13 -23.10
CA SER A 25 25.30 -28.68 -22.89
C SER A 25 24.10 -28.03 -23.62
N ALA A 26 23.45 -28.74 -24.55
CA ALA A 26 22.26 -28.26 -25.25
C ALA A 26 20.97 -28.34 -24.41
N ASN A 27 20.99 -29.01 -23.24
CA ASN A 27 19.88 -29.00 -22.28
C ASN A 27 19.92 -27.73 -21.44
N VAL A 28 19.74 -26.57 -22.07
CA VAL A 28 19.52 -25.31 -21.34
C VAL A 28 18.11 -25.39 -20.75
N PRO A 29 17.93 -25.36 -19.41
CA PRO A 29 16.60 -25.28 -18.84
C PRO A 29 15.97 -23.98 -19.35
N ALA A 30 14.87 -24.09 -20.09
CA ALA A 30 14.08 -22.92 -20.45
C ALA A 30 13.69 -22.21 -19.16
N ALA A 31 14.14 -20.98 -18.98
CA ALA A 31 13.71 -20.15 -17.87
C ALA A 31 12.20 -19.89 -18.05
N GLN A 32 11.38 -20.71 -17.41
CA GLN A 32 9.93 -20.55 -17.36
C GLN A 32 9.67 -19.40 -16.37
N ALA A 33 9.66 -18.17 -16.89
CA ALA A 33 9.21 -17.03 -16.11
C ALA A 33 7.69 -17.13 -15.90
N ILE A 34 7.22 -16.69 -14.74
CA ILE A 34 5.79 -16.43 -14.54
C ILE A 34 5.42 -15.32 -15.55
N PRO A 35 4.46 -15.55 -16.46
CA PRO A 35 4.07 -14.53 -17.42
C PRO A 35 3.43 -13.34 -16.69
N PRO A 36 3.49 -12.12 -17.26
CA PRO A 36 2.75 -10.99 -16.71
C PRO A 36 1.27 -11.34 -16.52
N PRO A 37 0.62 -10.89 -15.44
CA PRO A 37 -0.80 -11.15 -15.23
C PRO A 37 -1.61 -10.51 -16.36
N SER A 38 -2.66 -11.21 -16.81
CA SER A 38 -3.65 -10.67 -17.75
C SER A 38 -4.92 -10.32 -17.00
N VAL A 39 -5.56 -9.21 -17.39
CA VAL A 39 -6.83 -8.75 -16.80
C VAL A 39 -7.96 -9.28 -17.68
N ASP A 40 -8.91 -9.99 -17.09
CA ASP A 40 -10.17 -10.35 -17.73
C ASP A 40 -11.25 -9.34 -17.32
N PRO A 41 -11.72 -8.47 -18.25
CA PRO A 41 -12.76 -7.49 -17.94
C PRO A 41 -14.11 -8.11 -17.53
N ALA A 42 -14.35 -9.39 -17.86
CA ALA A 42 -15.57 -10.08 -17.45
C ALA A 42 -15.55 -10.54 -15.98
N MET A 43 -14.39 -10.47 -15.32
CA MET A 43 -14.16 -10.97 -13.95
C MET A 43 -14.11 -9.85 -12.89
N VAL A 44 -14.68 -8.68 -13.17
CA VAL A 44 -14.80 -7.61 -12.17
C VAL A 44 -15.74 -8.05 -11.05
N PRO A 45 -15.32 -8.03 -9.78
CA PRO A 45 -16.19 -8.36 -8.65
C PRO A 45 -17.41 -7.43 -8.58
N ALA A 46 -18.52 -7.93 -8.04
CA ALA A 46 -19.69 -7.09 -7.78
C ALA A 46 -19.36 -6.03 -6.72
N ASP A 47 -19.99 -4.86 -6.83
CA ASP A 47 -19.98 -3.81 -5.81
C ASP A 47 -20.89 -4.21 -4.64
N ALA A 48 -20.42 -5.18 -3.85
CA ALA A 48 -21.10 -5.64 -2.65
C ALA A 48 -20.89 -4.64 -1.51
N ARG A 49 -21.79 -4.66 -0.51
CA ARG A 49 -21.58 -3.89 0.72
C ARG A 49 -20.19 -4.23 1.30
N PRO A 50 -19.36 -3.22 1.63
CA PRO A 50 -18.05 -3.44 2.24
C PRO A 50 -18.12 -4.38 3.45
N GLY A 51 -17.22 -5.34 3.49
CA GLY A 51 -17.14 -6.34 4.55
C GLY A 51 -16.09 -7.40 4.21
N PRO A 52 -15.66 -8.19 5.20
CA PRO A 52 -14.61 -9.18 5.01
C PRO A 52 -15.15 -10.44 4.31
N ASP A 53 -14.29 -11.12 3.56
CA ASP A 53 -14.62 -12.42 2.93
C ASP A 53 -14.89 -13.53 3.96
N GLN A 54 -14.37 -13.38 5.18
CA GLN A 54 -14.50 -14.30 6.31
C GLN A 54 -14.67 -13.52 7.61
N PRO A 55 -15.31 -14.06 8.65
CA PRO A 55 -15.43 -13.38 9.94
C PRO A 55 -14.04 -13.02 10.52
N MET A 56 -13.83 -11.74 10.78
CA MET A 56 -12.60 -11.22 11.37
C MET A 56 -12.77 -11.00 12.88
N ARG A 57 -11.64 -10.97 13.61
CA ARG A 57 -11.59 -10.56 15.02
C ARG A 57 -10.36 -9.72 15.27
N ARG A 58 -10.53 -8.65 16.03
CA ARG A 58 -9.40 -7.87 16.52
C ARG A 58 -8.56 -8.69 17.52
N SER A 59 -7.25 -8.76 17.26
CA SER A 59 -6.32 -9.53 18.09
C SER A 59 -5.46 -8.68 19.02
N ASN A 60 -5.32 -7.38 18.74
CA ASN A 60 -4.48 -6.46 19.50
C ASN A 60 -5.28 -5.21 19.91
N SER A 61 -4.77 -4.45 20.87
CA SER A 61 -5.26 -3.09 21.14
C SER A 61 -4.90 -2.15 20.00
N CYS A 62 -5.72 -1.12 19.78
CA CYS A 62 -5.43 -0.14 18.74
C CYS A 62 -4.14 0.65 19.03
N SER A 63 -3.41 0.96 17.97
CA SER A 63 -2.21 1.78 17.97
C SER A 63 -2.56 3.26 17.96
N THR A 64 -1.69 4.08 18.53
CA THR A 64 -1.79 5.54 18.46
C THR A 64 -0.51 6.11 17.88
N PRO A 65 -0.57 7.10 16.99
CA PRO A 65 0.63 7.72 16.46
C PRO A 65 1.37 8.46 17.59
N ILE A 66 2.70 8.39 17.57
CA ILE A 66 3.57 9.11 18.49
C ILE A 66 4.44 10.09 17.73
N THR A 67 4.83 11.19 18.37
CA THR A 67 5.84 12.08 17.84
C THR A 67 7.22 11.70 18.36
N VAL A 68 8.27 12.09 17.63
CA VAL A 68 9.62 12.15 18.22
C VAL A 68 9.61 13.11 19.43
N ARG A 69 10.62 13.01 20.30
CA ARG A 69 10.68 13.75 21.57
C ARG A 69 10.49 15.26 21.41
N ASN A 70 11.20 15.86 20.43
CA ASN A 70 11.17 17.29 20.15
C ASN A 70 10.96 17.50 18.64
N PRO A 71 9.73 17.38 18.12
CA PRO A 71 9.47 17.57 16.70
C PRO A 71 9.49 19.05 16.37
N ASP A 72 10.27 19.45 15.36
CA ASP A 72 10.13 20.78 14.78
C ASP A 72 9.02 20.76 13.72
N VAL A 73 7.78 20.94 14.18
CA VAL A 73 6.59 20.98 13.32
C VAL A 73 6.42 22.30 12.57
N ALA A 74 7.30 23.28 12.82
CA ALA A 74 7.35 24.51 12.05
C ALA A 74 8.13 24.34 10.75
N GLN A 75 8.86 23.24 10.57
CA GLN A 75 9.60 22.96 9.34
C GLN A 75 8.82 22.12 8.33
N LEU A 76 9.05 22.41 7.05
CA LEU A 76 8.45 21.66 5.96
C LEU A 76 8.99 20.23 5.99
N ALA A 77 8.07 19.26 5.93
CA ALA A 77 8.44 17.85 5.88
C ALA A 77 9.45 17.60 4.73
N PRO A 78 10.54 16.83 4.95
CA PRO A 78 11.55 16.60 3.92
C PRO A 78 11.01 16.07 2.60
N GLY A 79 9.99 15.21 2.63
CA GLY A 79 9.31 14.71 1.43
C GLY A 79 8.61 15.81 0.62
N PHE A 80 7.99 16.77 1.29
CA PHE A 80 7.37 17.94 0.65
C PHE A 80 8.41 18.87 0.04
N ASN A 81 9.58 19.01 0.68
CA ASN A 81 10.70 19.75 0.13
C ASN A 81 11.29 19.06 -1.11
N LEU A 82 11.48 17.73 -1.05
CA LEU A 82 12.03 16.91 -2.14
C LEU A 82 11.21 17.06 -3.44
N VAL A 83 9.89 17.12 -3.33
CA VAL A 83 8.98 17.29 -4.49
C VAL A 83 8.64 18.74 -4.80
N ASN A 84 9.27 19.70 -4.11
CA ASN A 84 9.01 21.14 -4.25
C ASN A 84 7.51 21.49 -4.20
N ILE A 85 6.83 21.02 -3.14
CA ILE A 85 5.37 21.14 -3.02
C ILE A 85 4.89 22.60 -3.12
N SER A 86 5.65 23.54 -2.58
CA SER A 86 5.34 24.98 -2.63
C SER A 86 5.25 25.50 -4.07
N LYS A 87 6.04 24.96 -5.00
CA LYS A 87 5.93 25.30 -6.42
C LYS A 87 4.73 24.62 -7.06
N ALA A 88 4.45 23.37 -6.73
CA ALA A 88 3.29 22.63 -7.24
C ALA A 88 1.97 23.32 -6.87
N TRP A 89 1.84 23.81 -5.64
CA TRP A 89 0.65 24.54 -5.15
C TRP A 89 0.40 25.89 -5.83
N GLN A 90 1.34 26.41 -6.62
CA GLN A 90 1.08 27.57 -7.48
C GLN A 90 0.17 27.21 -8.66
N TYR A 91 0.15 25.94 -9.06
CA TYR A 91 -0.64 25.44 -10.19
C TYR A 91 -1.94 24.76 -9.75
N SER A 92 -1.89 23.94 -8.70
CA SER A 92 -3.08 23.25 -8.20
C SER A 92 -2.94 22.87 -6.73
N THR A 93 -4.06 22.91 -6.01
CA THR A 93 -4.22 22.40 -4.64
C THR A 93 -5.18 21.22 -4.56
N GLY A 94 -5.59 20.66 -5.71
CA GLY A 94 -6.44 19.48 -5.78
C GLY A 94 -7.94 19.72 -5.57
N ASN A 95 -8.40 20.98 -5.57
CA ASN A 95 -9.81 21.28 -5.31
C ASN A 95 -10.77 20.54 -6.25
N GLY A 96 -11.68 19.76 -5.68
CA GLY A 96 -12.65 18.96 -6.41
C GLY A 96 -12.10 17.67 -7.01
N VAL A 97 -10.89 17.23 -6.67
CA VAL A 97 -10.38 15.90 -7.04
C VAL A 97 -10.61 14.95 -5.85
N PRO A 98 -11.55 14.01 -5.94
CA PRO A 98 -11.74 13.03 -4.87
C PRO A 98 -10.62 11.99 -4.88
N VAL A 99 -10.15 11.61 -3.69
CA VAL A 99 -9.13 10.57 -3.50
C VAL A 99 -9.69 9.52 -2.54
N ALA A 100 -9.79 8.27 -3.02
CA ALA A 100 -10.10 7.13 -2.16
C ALA A 100 -8.81 6.61 -1.52
N VAL A 101 -8.85 6.35 -0.21
CA VAL A 101 -7.71 5.81 0.55
C VAL A 101 -8.09 4.40 1.01
N ILE A 102 -7.44 3.40 0.43
CA ILE A 102 -7.58 1.98 0.80
C ILE A 102 -6.47 1.67 1.79
N ASP A 103 -6.79 1.70 3.08
CA ASP A 103 -5.81 1.61 4.17
C ASP A 103 -6.49 1.07 5.44
N THR A 104 -5.90 1.25 6.63
CA THR A 104 -6.36 0.74 7.93
C THR A 104 -7.56 1.51 8.53
N GLY A 105 -8.24 2.30 7.72
CA GLY A 105 -9.25 3.28 8.14
C GLY A 105 -8.65 4.67 8.40
N VAL A 106 -9.52 5.65 8.66
CA VAL A 106 -9.10 7.04 8.91
C VAL A 106 -9.82 7.61 10.11
N SER A 107 -9.08 8.08 11.11
CA SER A 107 -9.63 8.85 12.23
C SER A 107 -9.82 10.32 11.83
N PRO A 108 -11.06 10.80 11.61
CA PRO A 108 -11.30 12.15 11.12
C PRO A 108 -10.93 13.20 12.17
N ASN A 109 -10.45 14.36 11.70
CA ASN A 109 -10.15 15.50 12.57
C ASN A 109 -10.40 16.82 11.82
N PRO A 110 -10.40 17.99 12.47
CA PRO A 110 -10.67 19.27 11.80
C PRO A 110 -9.74 19.60 10.64
N ARG A 111 -8.52 19.05 10.62
CA ARG A 111 -7.61 19.21 9.48
C ARG A 111 -7.81 18.13 8.42
N LEU A 112 -8.49 17.04 8.72
CA LEU A 112 -8.70 15.93 7.80
C LEU A 112 -10.19 15.56 7.77
N PRO A 113 -11.05 16.39 7.16
CA PRO A 113 -12.43 16.02 6.89
C PRO A 113 -12.48 14.89 5.86
N VAL A 114 -13.22 13.82 6.13
CA VAL A 114 -13.29 12.65 5.24
C VAL A 114 -14.71 12.14 5.08
N VAL A 115 -14.99 11.58 3.91
CA VAL A 115 -16.26 10.89 3.61
C VAL A 115 -16.07 9.40 3.92
N PRO A 116 -17.03 8.74 4.60
CA PRO A 116 -17.02 7.29 4.79
C PRO A 116 -16.89 6.53 3.47
N GLY A 117 -15.97 5.56 3.44
CA GLY A 117 -15.69 4.72 2.27
C GLY A 117 -16.07 3.24 2.46
N GLY A 118 -16.44 2.84 3.67
CA GLY A 118 -16.68 1.45 4.05
C GLY A 118 -15.45 0.76 4.62
N ASP A 119 -15.66 -0.42 5.16
CA ASP A 119 -14.63 -1.21 5.84
C ASP A 119 -14.74 -2.69 5.47
N TYR A 120 -13.64 -3.25 4.99
CA TYR A 120 -13.51 -4.64 4.56
C TYR A 120 -12.95 -5.56 5.65
N ILE A 121 -12.85 -5.08 6.89
CA ILE A 121 -12.38 -5.84 8.06
C ILE A 121 -13.53 -6.11 9.04
N MET A 122 -14.19 -5.07 9.54
CA MET A 122 -15.30 -5.18 10.51
C MET A 122 -16.68 -4.92 9.89
N GLY A 123 -16.74 -4.48 8.62
CA GLY A 123 -18.00 -4.15 7.94
C GLY A 123 -18.60 -2.81 8.39
N GLU A 124 -17.76 -1.92 8.93
CA GLU A 124 -18.12 -0.57 9.36
C GLU A 124 -18.03 0.45 8.19
N ASP A 125 -17.81 1.73 8.52
CA ASP A 125 -17.86 2.86 7.58
C ASP A 125 -16.47 3.37 7.13
N GLY A 126 -15.40 2.78 7.67
CA GLY A 126 -14.00 3.12 7.37
C GLY A 126 -13.44 4.30 8.17
N LEU A 127 -14.21 4.88 9.10
CA LEU A 127 -13.83 6.06 9.89
C LEU A 127 -13.13 5.73 11.23
N SER A 128 -12.70 4.48 11.38
CA SER A 128 -11.96 4.01 12.54
C SER A 128 -10.61 3.47 12.08
N ASP A 129 -9.53 4.11 12.55
CA ASP A 129 -8.16 3.66 12.29
C ASP A 129 -7.56 3.03 13.55
N CYS A 130 -7.45 1.70 13.58
CA CYS A 130 -6.90 0.97 14.73
C CYS A 130 -5.38 0.77 14.63
N ASP A 131 -4.76 1.15 13.52
CA ASP A 131 -3.34 0.93 13.25
C ASP A 131 -2.55 2.25 13.16
N ALA A 132 -3.25 3.39 13.20
CA ALA A 132 -2.73 4.74 13.02
C ALA A 132 -2.11 5.02 11.64
N HIS A 133 -2.16 4.06 10.70
CA HIS A 133 -1.50 4.15 9.41
C HIS A 133 -2.33 4.95 8.41
N GLY A 134 -3.59 4.57 8.19
CA GLY A 134 -4.45 5.22 7.21
C GLY A 134 -4.75 6.69 7.52
N THR A 135 -4.81 7.07 8.81
CA THR A 135 -4.91 8.48 9.23
C THR A 135 -3.65 9.26 8.82
N VAL A 136 -2.46 8.69 9.02
CA VAL A 136 -1.20 9.33 8.62
C VAL A 136 -1.10 9.44 7.10
N VAL A 137 -1.40 8.38 6.35
CA VAL A 137 -1.41 8.38 4.88
C VAL A 137 -2.38 9.44 4.35
N SER A 138 -3.61 9.45 4.85
CA SER A 138 -4.63 10.44 4.47
C SER A 138 -4.19 11.87 4.79
N SER A 139 -3.48 12.07 5.91
CA SER A 139 -2.97 13.39 6.27
C SER A 139 -1.89 13.93 5.32
N ILE A 140 -1.06 13.04 4.76
CA ILE A 140 -0.06 13.41 3.75
C ILE A 140 -0.75 13.86 2.45
N ILE A 141 -1.85 13.21 2.10
CA ILE A 141 -2.61 13.47 0.87
C ILE A 141 -3.38 14.80 0.97
N ALA A 142 -4.14 15.01 2.04
CA ALA A 142 -5.19 16.04 2.05
C ALA A 142 -5.38 16.79 3.37
N ALA A 143 -4.50 16.65 4.38
CA ALA A 143 -4.68 17.43 5.59
C ALA A 143 -4.55 18.94 5.33
N ALA A 144 -5.49 19.71 5.88
CA ALA A 144 -5.47 21.15 5.85
C ALA A 144 -4.16 21.68 6.47
N PRO A 145 -3.55 22.70 5.86
CA PRO A 145 -2.29 23.27 6.31
C PRO A 145 -2.43 23.96 7.67
N LEU A 146 -1.34 23.99 8.46
CA LEU A 146 -1.21 24.81 9.66
C LEU A 146 -0.31 26.00 9.31
N GLY A 147 -0.77 27.22 9.60
CA GLY A 147 -0.28 28.51 9.09
C GLY A 147 1.18 28.94 9.33
N ILE A 148 2.12 28.01 9.47
CA ILE A 148 3.50 28.25 9.92
C ILE A 148 4.52 28.17 8.75
N LEU A 149 4.12 27.59 7.60
CA LEU A 149 4.96 27.34 6.42
C LEU A 149 4.30 27.90 5.15
N PRO A 150 5.00 28.00 3.99
CA PRO A 150 4.36 28.48 2.76
C PRO A 150 3.05 27.73 2.53
N MET A 151 1.97 28.47 2.66
CA MET A 151 0.64 27.91 2.58
C MET A 151 0.33 27.56 1.13
N PRO A 152 -0.41 26.47 0.88
CA PRO A 152 -1.04 26.26 -0.40
C PRO A 152 -1.79 27.52 -0.81
N ARG A 153 -1.79 27.85 -2.10
CA ARG A 153 -2.68 28.90 -2.62
C ARG A 153 -4.11 28.55 -2.22
N ALA A 154 -4.94 29.58 -1.94
CA ALA A 154 -6.36 29.35 -1.71
C ALA A 154 -6.94 28.50 -2.85
N MET A 155 -7.67 27.44 -2.47
CA MET A 155 -8.36 26.59 -3.43
C MET A 155 -9.27 27.45 -4.32
N PRO A 156 -9.33 27.19 -5.64
CA PRO A 156 -10.31 27.82 -6.52
C PRO A 156 -11.72 27.66 -5.95
N ALA A 157 -12.61 28.64 -6.11
CA ALA A 157 -13.98 28.52 -5.60
C ALA A 157 -14.79 27.40 -6.29
N THR A 158 -14.42 27.03 -7.51
CA THR A 158 -15.06 25.97 -8.29
C THR A 158 -14.27 24.68 -8.16
N ALA A 159 -14.95 23.60 -7.79
CA ALA A 159 -14.40 22.25 -7.74
C ALA A 159 -14.20 21.70 -9.16
N ALA A 160 -13.10 20.96 -9.38
CA ALA A 160 -12.82 20.31 -10.66
C ALA A 160 -13.85 19.23 -11.02
N PHE A 161 -14.31 18.46 -10.02
CA PHE A 161 -15.36 17.46 -10.16
C PHE A 161 -16.39 17.61 -9.02
N PRO A 162 -17.62 17.08 -9.20
CA PRO A 162 -18.59 16.96 -8.12
C PRO A 162 -18.01 16.17 -6.93
N PRO A 163 -18.48 16.42 -5.70
CA PRO A 163 -18.09 15.61 -4.56
C PRO A 163 -18.51 14.14 -4.76
N PRO A 164 -17.80 13.18 -4.14
CA PRO A 164 -18.20 11.78 -4.13
C PRO A 164 -19.66 11.60 -3.69
N ALA A 165 -20.32 10.58 -4.25
CA ALA A 165 -21.59 10.13 -3.71
C ALA A 165 -21.38 9.62 -2.28
N GLY A 166 -22.22 10.05 -1.34
CA GLY A 166 -22.11 9.67 0.06
C GLY A 166 -22.58 10.77 1.01
N PRO A 167 -22.53 10.51 2.33
CA PRO A 167 -22.78 11.53 3.33
C PRO A 167 -21.68 12.62 3.27
N PRO A 168 -21.94 13.81 3.85
CA PRO A 168 -20.95 14.88 3.87
C PRO A 168 -19.68 14.45 4.63
N PRO A 169 -18.52 15.08 4.34
CA PRO A 169 -17.30 14.83 5.09
C PRO A 169 -17.50 15.10 6.58
N VAL A 170 -16.99 14.20 7.41
CA VAL A 170 -16.98 14.34 8.87
C VAL A 170 -15.60 14.74 9.36
N THR A 171 -15.55 15.48 10.46
CA THR A 171 -14.31 15.94 11.10
C THR A 171 -14.04 15.29 12.45
N ALA A 172 -14.89 14.34 12.84
CA ALA A 172 -14.70 13.49 14.01
C ALA A 172 -15.53 12.22 13.83
N ALA A 173 -15.07 11.12 14.42
CA ALA A 173 -15.82 9.87 14.55
C ALA A 173 -15.63 9.32 15.97
N PRO A 174 -16.53 8.46 16.47
CA PRO A 174 -16.32 7.74 17.72
C PRO A 174 -15.00 6.96 17.67
N ALA A 175 -14.30 6.89 18.79
CA ALA A 175 -13.12 6.03 18.89
C ALA A 175 -13.52 4.56 18.66
N PRO A 176 -12.65 3.73 18.05
CA PRO A 176 -12.90 2.30 17.90
C PRO A 176 -13.31 1.68 19.24
N PRO A 177 -14.31 0.78 19.27
CA PRO A 177 -14.72 0.11 20.50
C PRO A 177 -13.54 -0.57 21.19
N VAL A 178 -13.36 -0.37 22.50
CA VAL A 178 -12.35 -1.10 23.28
C VAL A 178 -12.91 -2.49 23.63
N GLU A 179 -12.74 -3.45 22.73
CA GLU A 179 -12.86 -4.87 23.05
C GLU A 179 -11.79 -5.28 24.06
N VAL A 180 -12.25 -5.51 25.30
CA VAL A 180 -11.46 -6.08 26.39
C VAL A 180 -11.31 -7.58 26.11
N PRO A 181 -10.09 -8.13 26.00
CA PRO A 181 -9.92 -9.57 25.82
C PRO A 181 -10.62 -10.32 26.96
N PRO A 182 -11.32 -11.44 26.67
CA PRO A 182 -11.87 -12.27 27.73
C PRO A 182 -10.75 -12.71 28.67
N PRO A 183 -10.99 -12.80 30.00
CA PRO A 183 -9.97 -13.17 30.96
C PRO A 183 -9.36 -14.51 30.58
N MET A 184 -8.02 -14.60 30.59
CA MET A 184 -7.34 -15.86 30.30
C MET A 184 -7.88 -16.97 31.23
N PRO A 185 -8.17 -18.17 30.71
CA PRO A 185 -8.56 -19.29 31.55
C PRO A 185 -7.49 -19.52 32.62
N ARG A 186 -7.88 -19.51 33.90
CA ARG A 186 -6.96 -19.88 34.98
C ARG A 186 -6.44 -21.28 34.69
N ARG A 187 -5.14 -21.42 34.41
CA ARG A 187 -4.48 -22.73 34.38
C ARG A 187 -4.74 -23.39 35.74
N ARG A 188 -5.58 -24.43 35.75
CA ARG A 188 -5.71 -25.30 36.92
C ARG A 188 -4.33 -25.92 37.14
N ARG A 189 -3.70 -25.60 38.26
CA ARG A 189 -2.52 -26.31 38.77
C ARG A 189 -2.96 -27.68 39.28
#